data_AF-A0A5S9IPQ3-F1
#
_entry.id   AF-A0A5S9IPQ3-F1
#
_cell.length_a   1.000
_cell.length_b   1.000
_cell.length_c   1.000
_cell.angle_alpha   90.00
_cell.angle_beta   90.00
_cell.angle_gamma   90.00
#
_symmetry.space_group_name_H-M   'P 1'
#
loop_
_entity.id
_entity.type
_entity.pdbx_description
1 polymer ?
#
loop_
_entity_poly.entity_id
_entity_poly.type
_entity_poly.pdbx_seq_one_letter_code
_entity_poly.pdbx_strand_id
1 'polypeptide(L)'
;MKSSSLLQKMDILYSTKLTISTSDCEQKQYEKLHIAIRKRMRKDFSLLERAVKIIQEEDIVIRPLYPISDYHCYLFSLLKVCCKQHNLDLEEVQRLEPIEIEIRNTKETIVAYSLRRATFAKNCHKKPWRLTHFKGEYHTIYDYTSFIAEEYIDHCLRYFAQHNSDLIQYLVAKHCVAVNKNSIEVQLPIDTNFAEDMKKVIQRYWGESYKAHYTHQVNKYRDIFYGQIGDDWDKWFVCQEIIRHLQYVKVKKRVEEDRSSYARVFETKKNILKKTMAVMKDNAFLNFYGYVELDNSTDLERFFILEKHLMDFHNRFTIPEARDHSLRVKKLGKHRADGLYFPGEKATIFAIDHPESFAHELAHQIDYTHGENETLLSEGASFRHIIDVYVDLVTTNIEKLPSGSVLKKRWFSRQKFNCDYYCQNTEVFARAFEIFLYHEKIRNPLIDCRFTEKTLYPDDPYFVNILRDYIYSSVCPLISLQ
;
A
#
# COMPACT_ATOMS: atom_id res chain seq x y z
N MET A 1 12.65 13.49 -8.39
CA MET A 1 12.51 12.67 -7.18
C MET A 1 12.55 13.59 -5.98
N LYS A 2 11.39 14.08 -5.53
CA LYS A 2 11.26 14.90 -4.32
C LYS A 2 10.52 14.02 -3.32
N SER A 3 11.26 13.16 -2.61
CA SER A 3 10.68 12.23 -1.63
C SER A 3 9.75 12.97 -0.68
N SER A 4 8.46 12.62 -0.69
CA SER A 4 7.48 13.13 0.25
C SER A 4 7.94 12.90 1.71
N SER A 5 7.56 13.80 2.61
CA SER A 5 7.84 13.71 4.06
C SER A 5 7.40 12.37 4.67
N LEU A 6 6.41 11.71 4.05
CA LEU A 6 5.87 10.42 4.46
C LEU A 6 6.85 9.26 4.23
N LEU A 7 7.45 9.20 3.04
CA LEU A 7 8.48 8.20 2.72
C LEU A 7 9.71 8.36 3.62
N GLN A 8 10.06 9.58 4.02
CA GLN A 8 11.20 9.83 4.90
C GLN A 8 10.96 9.37 6.35
N LYS A 9 9.74 9.53 6.87
CA LYS A 9 9.37 9.13 8.24
C LYS A 9 9.10 7.62 8.37
N MET A 10 8.64 6.98 7.30
CA MET A 10 8.34 5.54 7.26
C MET A 10 9.39 4.71 6.49
N ASP A 11 10.56 5.28 6.20
CA ASP A 11 11.52 4.66 5.27
C ASP A 11 12.10 3.31 5.76
N ILE A 12 12.32 3.18 7.08
CA ILE A 12 12.77 1.94 7.71
C ILE A 12 11.71 0.86 7.47
N LEU A 13 10.43 1.22 7.57
CA LEU A 13 9.31 0.35 7.27
C LEU A 13 9.29 -0.06 5.78
N TYR A 14 9.33 0.92 4.86
CA TYR A 14 9.29 0.70 3.41
C TYR A 14 10.47 -0.10 2.87
N SER A 15 11.63 0.05 3.48
CA SER A 15 12.80 -0.71 3.08
C SER A 15 12.78 -2.14 3.63
N THR A 16 11.93 -2.47 4.61
CA THR A 16 11.96 -3.75 5.34
C THR A 16 11.36 -4.90 4.54
N LYS A 17 12.16 -5.97 4.42
CA LYS A 17 11.73 -7.21 3.79
C LYS A 17 10.74 -7.92 4.70
N LEU A 18 9.46 -7.67 4.45
CA LEU A 18 8.35 -8.37 5.11
C LEU A 18 7.92 -9.58 4.28
N THR A 19 7.81 -10.72 4.96
CA THR A 19 7.13 -11.93 4.46
C THR A 19 5.82 -12.08 5.23
N ILE A 20 4.84 -11.24 4.88
CA ILE A 20 3.50 -11.24 5.49
C ILE A 20 2.50 -11.64 4.42
N SER A 21 1.65 -12.63 4.75
CA SER A 21 0.56 -13.04 3.87
C SER A 21 -0.64 -12.15 4.14
N THR A 22 -1.32 -11.71 3.08
CA THR A 22 -2.65 -11.06 3.18
C THR A 22 -3.69 -11.97 3.84
N SER A 23 -3.46 -13.29 3.81
CA SER A 23 -4.31 -14.29 4.46
C SER A 23 -4.09 -14.47 5.96
N ASP A 24 -3.07 -13.84 6.56
CA ASP A 24 -2.91 -13.85 8.03
C ASP A 24 -3.94 -12.88 8.65
N CYS A 25 -4.48 -13.20 9.85
CA CYS A 25 -5.33 -12.26 10.58
C CYS A 25 -4.58 -10.99 10.98
N GLU A 26 -5.33 -9.91 11.26
CA GLU A 26 -4.83 -8.55 11.55
C GLU A 26 -3.72 -8.58 12.63
N GLN A 27 -3.99 -9.27 13.74
CA GLN A 27 -3.05 -9.40 14.86
C GLN A 27 -1.74 -10.06 14.42
N LYS A 28 -1.82 -11.15 13.65
CA LYS A 28 -0.63 -11.89 13.20
C LYS A 28 0.18 -11.10 12.19
N GLN A 29 -0.47 -10.28 11.36
CA GLN A 29 0.21 -9.36 10.47
C GLN A 29 1.01 -8.32 11.27
N TYR A 30 0.40 -7.72 12.30
CA TYR A 30 1.06 -6.79 13.21
C TYR A 30 2.25 -7.41 13.94
N GLU A 31 2.09 -8.62 14.50
CA GLU A 31 3.19 -9.33 15.16
C GLU A 31 4.36 -9.63 14.21
N LYS A 32 4.07 -10.04 12.97
CA LYS A 32 5.12 -10.29 11.96
C LYS A 32 5.84 -9.01 11.56
N LEU A 33 5.11 -7.89 11.42
CA LEU A 33 5.69 -6.58 11.16
C LEU A 33 6.69 -6.20 12.26
N HIS A 34 6.25 -6.34 13.51
CA HIS A 34 7.05 -6.07 14.70
C HIS A 34 8.33 -6.91 14.73
N ILE A 35 8.22 -8.22 14.49
CA ILE A 35 9.37 -9.13 14.45
C ILE A 35 10.35 -8.73 13.35
N ALA A 36 9.86 -8.35 12.16
CA ALA A 36 10.71 -8.00 11.03
C ALA A 36 11.51 -6.72 11.29
N ILE A 37 10.85 -5.65 11.77
CA ILE A 37 11.48 -4.37 12.07
C ILE A 37 12.51 -4.53 13.18
N ARG A 38 12.14 -5.19 14.28
CA ARG A 38 13.07 -5.48 15.36
C ARG A 38 14.29 -6.28 14.89
N LYS A 39 14.08 -7.34 14.10
CA LYS A 39 15.19 -8.16 13.57
C LYS A 39 16.12 -7.34 12.69
N ARG A 40 15.57 -6.38 11.93
CA ARG A 40 16.37 -5.48 11.10
C ARG A 40 17.19 -4.52 11.95
N MET A 41 16.58 -3.84 12.91
CA MET A 41 17.28 -2.91 13.82
C MET A 41 18.38 -3.61 14.64
N ARG A 42 18.17 -4.87 15.05
CA ARG A 42 19.21 -5.66 15.71
C ARG A 42 20.43 -5.95 14.84
N LYS A 43 20.26 -6.01 13.51
CA LYS A 43 21.34 -6.25 12.56
C LYS A 43 22.07 -4.98 12.15
N ASP A 44 21.40 -3.84 12.25
CA ASP A 44 21.90 -2.56 11.80
C ASP A 44 21.57 -1.48 12.82
N PHE A 45 22.54 -1.21 13.70
CA PHE A 45 22.43 -0.22 14.76
C PHE A 45 22.21 1.20 14.22
N SER A 46 22.64 1.51 12.98
CA SER A 46 22.39 2.83 12.39
C SER A 46 20.91 3.09 12.14
N LEU A 47 20.13 2.04 11.84
CA LEU A 47 18.68 2.14 11.70
C LEU A 47 17.99 2.34 13.05
N LEU A 48 18.53 1.76 14.12
CA LEU A 48 18.04 1.98 15.48
C LEU A 48 18.18 3.45 15.86
N GLU A 49 19.36 4.03 15.66
CA GLU A 49 19.63 5.45 15.91
C GLU A 49 18.74 6.38 15.07
N ARG A 50 18.50 6.00 13.82
CA ARG A 50 17.60 6.74 12.96
C ARG A 50 16.16 6.66 13.44
N ALA A 51 15.70 5.49 13.87
CA ALA A 51 14.36 5.32 14.43
C ALA A 51 14.19 6.19 15.68
N VAL A 52 15.19 6.22 16.59
CA VAL A 52 15.20 7.11 17.77
C VAL A 52 14.96 8.57 17.35
N LYS A 53 15.67 9.06 16.34
CA LYS A 53 15.50 10.44 15.84
C LYS A 53 14.10 10.70 15.25
N ILE A 54 13.47 9.69 14.67
CA ILE A 54 12.11 9.80 14.12
C ILE A 54 11.07 9.83 15.24
N ILE A 55 11.25 9.00 16.28
CA ILE A 55 10.31 8.87 17.40
C ILE A 55 10.56 9.85 18.54
N GLN A 56 11.59 10.71 18.47
CA GLN A 56 11.89 11.71 19.50
C GLN A 56 10.74 12.74 19.58
N GLU A 57 9.67 12.31 20.23
CA GLU A 57 8.51 13.04 20.68
C GLU A 57 8.77 13.51 22.12
N GLU A 58 8.03 14.51 22.61
CA GLU A 58 8.16 15.06 23.98
C GLU A 58 7.96 14.00 25.09
N ASP A 59 7.44 12.84 24.70
CA ASP A 59 6.99 11.74 25.56
C ASP A 59 8.08 10.70 25.89
N ILE A 60 9.22 10.66 25.19
CA ILE A 60 10.28 9.67 25.46
C ILE A 60 11.62 10.37 25.68
N VAL A 61 12.18 10.21 26.88
CA VAL A 61 13.52 10.72 27.22
C VAL A 61 14.46 9.56 27.53
N ILE A 62 15.56 9.48 26.81
CA ILE A 62 16.60 8.45 27.00
C ILE A 62 17.84 9.13 27.57
N ARG A 63 18.32 8.68 28.73
CA ARG A 63 19.50 9.23 29.41
C ARG A 63 20.56 8.16 29.65
N PRO A 64 21.85 8.50 29.50
CA PRO A 64 22.92 7.61 29.94
C PRO A 64 22.86 7.45 31.46
N LEU A 65 23.08 6.22 31.92
CA LEU A 65 23.11 5.86 33.33
C LEU A 65 24.57 5.67 33.77
N TYR A 66 25.01 6.47 34.73
CA TYR A 66 26.38 6.44 35.25
C TYR A 66 26.40 5.80 36.65
N PRO A 67 27.42 5.01 37.01
CA PRO A 67 27.50 4.42 38.34
C PRO A 67 28.04 5.44 39.34
N ILE A 68 27.14 6.31 39.82
CA ILE A 68 27.49 7.37 40.77
C ILE A 68 27.12 6.95 42.21
N SER A 69 26.44 5.81 42.39
CA SER A 69 26.05 5.31 43.72
C SER A 69 25.91 3.78 43.77
N ASP A 70 25.86 3.22 44.98
CA ASP A 70 25.63 1.78 45.21
C ASP A 70 24.32 1.28 44.56
N TYR A 71 23.32 2.16 44.47
CA TYR A 71 22.07 1.90 43.74
C TYR A 71 22.32 1.61 42.26
N HIS A 72 23.20 2.36 41.60
CA HIS A 72 23.54 2.13 40.21
C HIS A 72 24.35 0.83 40.02
N CYS A 73 25.22 0.49 40.97
CA CYS A 73 25.93 -0.79 40.97
C CYS A 73 24.95 -1.97 41.07
N TYR A 74 23.91 -1.85 41.91
CA TYR A 74 22.82 -2.83 41.97
C TYR A 74 22.07 -2.95 40.63
N LEU A 75 21.68 -1.81 40.04
CA LEU A 75 20.97 -1.79 38.78
C LEU A 75 21.79 -2.37 37.63
N PHE A 76 23.10 -2.12 37.58
CA PHE A 76 24.00 -2.70 36.59
C PHE A 76 24.05 -4.23 36.74
N SER A 77 24.07 -4.72 37.98
CA SER A 77 24.03 -6.16 38.28
C SER A 77 22.72 -6.79 37.81
N LEU A 78 21.60 -6.08 37.94
CA LEU A 78 20.31 -6.51 37.40
C LEU A 78 20.34 -6.58 35.87
N LEU A 79 20.88 -5.56 35.20
CA LEU A 79 20.99 -5.53 33.73
C LEU A 79 21.88 -6.67 33.19
N LYS A 80 22.97 -7.03 33.88
CA LYS A 80 23.81 -8.21 33.56
C LYS A 80 23.02 -9.50 33.54
N VAL A 81 22.14 -9.69 34.52
CA VAL A 81 21.26 -10.86 34.60
C VAL A 81 20.28 -10.88 33.42
N CYS A 82 19.70 -9.72 33.08
CA CYS A 82 18.75 -9.61 31.97
C CYS A 82 19.37 -9.86 30.58
N CYS A 83 20.66 -9.53 30.36
CA CYS A 83 21.38 -9.89 29.14
C CYS A 83 22.03 -11.29 29.16
N LYS A 84 21.88 -12.06 30.24
CA LYS A 84 22.52 -13.38 30.44
C LYS A 84 24.06 -13.34 30.37
N GLN A 85 24.67 -12.21 30.70
CA GLN A 85 26.13 -12.07 30.73
C GLN A 85 26.59 -11.84 32.18
N HIS A 86 26.59 -12.91 32.97
CA HIS A 86 26.85 -12.87 34.41
C HIS A 86 28.29 -12.50 34.77
N ASN A 87 29.24 -12.66 33.84
CA ASN A 87 30.67 -12.47 34.09
C ASN A 87 31.20 -11.09 33.68
N LEU A 88 30.35 -10.18 33.19
CA LEU A 88 30.82 -8.86 32.82
C LEU A 88 31.27 -8.09 34.05
N ASP A 89 32.39 -7.38 33.98
CA ASP A 89 32.76 -6.41 34.99
C ASP A 89 31.95 -5.10 34.87
N LEU A 90 32.30 -4.07 35.64
CA LEU A 90 31.63 -2.77 35.60
C LEU A 90 31.97 -1.99 34.31
N GLU A 91 33.22 -2.02 33.86
CA GLU A 91 33.66 -1.32 32.65
C GLU A 91 33.03 -1.92 31.40
N GLU A 92 32.94 -3.25 31.33
CA GLU A 92 32.29 -3.96 30.24
C GLU A 92 30.80 -3.65 30.15
N VAL A 93 30.11 -3.49 31.28
CA VAL A 93 28.70 -3.05 31.28
C VAL A 93 28.56 -1.60 30.86
N GLN A 94 29.47 -0.71 31.26
CA GLN A 94 29.48 0.66 30.76
C GLN A 94 29.66 0.72 29.25
N ARG A 95 30.49 -0.16 28.66
CA ARG A 95 30.63 -0.29 27.19
C ARG A 95 29.36 -0.74 26.49
N LEU A 96 28.45 -1.41 27.21
CA LEU A 96 27.12 -1.77 26.70
C LEU A 96 26.11 -0.61 26.75
N GLU A 97 26.55 0.57 27.22
CA GLU A 97 25.79 1.82 27.32
C GLU A 97 24.50 1.64 28.14
N PRO A 98 24.60 1.57 29.48
CA PRO A 98 23.45 1.55 30.36
C PRO A 98 22.65 2.84 30.22
N ILE A 99 21.33 2.70 30.14
CA ILE A 99 20.41 3.81 29.91
C ILE A 99 19.19 3.73 30.82
N GLU A 100 18.70 4.91 31.19
CA GLU A 100 17.38 5.14 31.73
C GLU A 100 16.47 5.64 30.60
N ILE A 101 15.25 5.12 30.57
CA ILE A 101 14.20 5.47 29.62
C ILE A 101 13.02 5.96 30.44
N GLU A 102 12.71 7.24 30.29
CA GLU A 102 11.52 7.87 30.86
C GLU A 102 10.46 7.96 29.75
N ILE A 103 9.29 7.36 30.00
CA ILE A 103 8.15 7.35 29.09
C ILE A 103 7.03 8.14 29.77
N ARG A 104 6.59 9.23 29.16
CA ARG A 104 5.52 10.07 29.65
C ARG A 104 4.26 9.72 28.87
N ASN A 105 3.29 9.19 29.59
CA ASN A 105 1.94 9.00 29.06
C ASN A 105 1.02 10.04 29.70
N THR A 106 -0.17 10.24 29.13
CA THR A 106 -1.19 11.17 29.65
C THR A 106 -1.63 10.90 31.09
N LYS A 107 -1.35 9.70 31.63
CA LYS A 107 -1.77 9.25 32.97
C LYS A 107 -0.62 9.08 33.96
N GLU A 108 0.58 8.74 33.49
CA GLU A 108 1.70 8.38 34.36
C GLU A 108 3.05 8.52 33.64
N THR A 109 4.12 8.67 34.43
CA THR A 109 5.50 8.59 33.93
C THR A 109 6.09 7.25 34.36
N ILE A 110 6.54 6.47 33.39
CA ILE A 110 7.19 5.18 33.59
C ILE A 110 8.69 5.38 33.43
N VAL A 111 9.46 4.98 34.45
CA VAL A 111 10.93 4.90 34.36
C VAL A 111 11.34 3.45 34.20
N ALA A 112 12.19 3.20 33.20
CA ALA A 112 12.69 1.88 32.88
C ALA A 112 14.16 1.90 32.51
N TYR A 113 14.80 0.72 32.52
CA TYR A 113 16.24 0.62 32.33
C TYR A 113 16.60 -0.42 31.27
N SER A 114 17.71 -0.17 30.57
CA SER A 114 18.20 -1.03 29.50
C SER A 114 19.72 -0.93 29.30
N LEU A 115 20.24 -1.77 28.41
CA LEU A 115 21.59 -1.68 27.85
C LEU A 115 21.45 -1.43 26.34
N ARG A 116 21.88 -0.27 25.86
CA ARG A 116 21.65 0.16 24.48
C ARG A 116 22.31 -0.76 23.45
N ARG A 117 23.45 -1.37 23.80
CA ARG A 117 24.22 -2.27 22.92
C ARG A 117 24.08 -3.75 23.25
N ALA A 118 23.11 -4.13 24.07
CA ALA A 118 22.85 -5.54 24.39
C ALA A 118 21.39 -5.92 24.14
N THR A 119 21.18 -7.22 23.91
CA THR A 119 19.83 -7.78 23.80
C THR A 119 19.44 -8.50 25.07
N PHE A 120 18.22 -8.31 25.52
CA PHE A 120 17.64 -9.07 26.63
C PHE A 120 16.75 -10.20 26.12
N ALA A 121 16.58 -11.20 26.98
CA ALA A 121 15.62 -12.26 26.72
C ALA A 121 14.17 -11.71 26.71
N LYS A 122 13.29 -12.32 25.92
CA LYS A 122 11.89 -11.87 25.74
C LYS A 122 11.12 -11.76 27.06
N ASN A 123 11.45 -12.60 28.04
CA ASN A 123 10.84 -12.57 29.37
C ASN A 123 11.26 -11.37 30.22
N CYS A 124 12.30 -10.64 29.83
CA CYS A 124 12.78 -9.47 30.57
C CYS A 124 12.06 -8.17 30.17
N HIS A 125 11.71 -8.06 28.89
CA HIS A 125 11.13 -6.84 28.29
C HIS A 125 9.71 -6.56 28.84
N LYS A 126 9.43 -5.29 29.20
CA LYS A 126 8.17 -4.80 29.81
C LYS A 126 7.82 -5.46 31.14
N LYS A 127 8.82 -5.89 31.91
CA LYS A 127 8.56 -6.53 33.21
C LYS A 127 9.26 -5.83 34.37
N PRO A 128 8.62 -5.80 35.55
CA PRO A 128 9.29 -5.44 36.78
C PRO A 128 10.26 -6.56 37.18
N TRP A 129 11.50 -6.20 37.49
CA TRP A 129 12.53 -7.10 37.99
C TRP A 129 13.17 -6.60 39.27
N ARG A 130 13.63 -7.54 40.08
CA ARG A 130 14.48 -7.29 41.26
C ARG A 130 15.48 -8.44 41.41
N LEU A 131 16.64 -8.19 42.01
CA LEU A 131 17.51 -9.30 42.44
C LEU A 131 17.06 -9.77 43.82
N THR A 132 16.84 -11.07 43.99
CA THR A 132 16.38 -11.68 45.25
C THR A 132 17.30 -11.42 46.44
N HIS A 133 18.60 -11.24 46.21
CA HIS A 133 19.59 -11.03 47.25
C HIS A 133 19.74 -9.57 47.70
N PHE A 134 19.20 -8.62 46.94
CA PHE A 134 19.15 -7.21 47.30
C PHE A 134 17.71 -6.87 47.67
N LYS A 135 17.46 -6.55 48.94
CA LYS A 135 16.16 -5.99 49.37
C LYS A 135 16.00 -4.62 48.71
N GLY A 136 15.21 -4.55 47.65
CA GLY A 136 15.03 -3.33 46.87
C GLY A 136 13.70 -3.29 46.11
N GLU A 137 13.48 -2.16 45.45
CA GLU A 137 12.30 -1.89 44.63
C GLU A 137 12.33 -2.70 43.31
N TYR A 138 11.15 -2.84 42.70
CA TYR A 138 11.05 -3.41 41.37
C TYR A 138 11.39 -2.36 40.32
N HIS A 139 12.21 -2.74 39.34
CA HIS A 139 12.58 -1.87 38.23
C HIS A 139 12.05 -2.44 36.92
N THR A 140 11.43 -1.57 36.11
CA THR A 140 10.96 -1.97 34.78
C THR A 140 12.14 -2.11 33.84
N ILE A 141 12.25 -3.27 33.20
CA ILE A 141 13.34 -3.58 32.26
C ILE A 141 12.81 -3.64 30.84
N TYR A 142 13.53 -2.98 29.93
CA TYR A 142 13.28 -3.04 28.49
C TYR A 142 14.45 -3.66 27.74
N ASP A 143 14.18 -4.54 26.78
CA ASP A 143 15.11 -4.74 25.66
C ASP A 143 15.08 -3.49 24.77
N TYR A 144 16.18 -2.72 24.71
CA TYR A 144 16.20 -1.42 24.03
C TYR A 144 15.76 -1.51 22.57
N THR A 145 16.29 -2.48 21.80
CA THR A 145 15.91 -2.63 20.39
C THR A 145 14.44 -3.03 20.22
N SER A 146 13.88 -3.85 21.12
CA SER A 146 12.44 -4.15 21.07
C SER A 146 11.62 -2.90 21.37
N PHE A 147 11.98 -2.15 22.41
CA PHE A 147 11.29 -0.91 22.78
C PHE A 147 11.26 0.09 21.62
N ILE A 148 12.42 0.44 21.04
CA ILE A 148 12.48 1.37 19.91
C ILE A 148 11.70 0.86 18.68
N ALA A 149 11.69 -0.45 18.43
CA ALA A 149 10.92 -1.02 17.33
C ALA A 149 9.41 -0.87 17.54
N GLU A 150 8.93 -1.05 18.78
CA GLU A 150 7.51 -0.86 19.16
C GLU A 150 7.10 0.60 18.96
N GLU A 151 7.87 1.52 19.55
CA GLU A 151 7.59 2.96 19.47
C GLU A 151 7.66 3.48 18.02
N TYR A 152 8.60 2.98 17.22
CA TYR A 152 8.70 3.33 15.81
C TYR A 152 7.50 2.85 15.00
N ILE A 153 6.99 1.65 15.28
CA ILE A 153 5.80 1.13 14.61
C ILE A 153 4.57 1.93 15.03
N ASP A 154 4.41 2.21 16.32
CA ASP A 154 3.30 3.03 16.83
C ASP A 154 3.34 4.45 16.22
N HIS A 155 4.52 5.05 16.09
CA HIS A 155 4.69 6.32 15.36
C HIS A 155 4.27 6.19 13.90
N CYS A 156 4.71 5.15 13.19
CA CYS A 156 4.34 4.93 11.79
C CYS A 156 2.82 4.76 11.60
N LEU A 157 2.16 4.03 12.51
CA LEU A 157 0.72 3.84 12.48
C LEU A 157 -0.01 5.16 12.69
N ARG A 158 0.34 5.91 13.74
CA ARG A 158 -0.26 7.23 14.05
C ARG A 158 -0.08 8.19 12.87
N TYR A 159 1.15 8.26 12.36
CA TYR A 159 1.49 9.10 11.23
C TYR A 159 0.70 8.74 9.97
N PHE A 160 0.57 7.44 9.65
CA PHE A 160 -0.23 6.97 8.52
C PHE A 160 -1.71 7.34 8.68
N ALA A 161 -2.31 7.09 9.85
CA ALA A 161 -3.71 7.39 10.11
C ALA A 161 -4.02 8.89 9.97
N GLN A 162 -3.14 9.75 10.48
CA GLN A 162 -3.28 11.21 10.37
C GLN A 162 -3.16 11.75 8.94
N HIS A 163 -2.31 11.13 8.11
CA HIS A 163 -2.06 11.58 6.74
C HIS A 163 -2.99 10.91 5.71
N ASN A 164 -3.81 9.95 6.15
CA ASN A 164 -4.77 9.23 5.31
C ASN A 164 -6.16 9.22 5.96
N SER A 165 -6.58 10.36 6.55
CA SER A 165 -7.83 10.47 7.30
C SER A 165 -9.05 10.00 6.51
N ASP A 166 -9.15 10.39 5.23
CA ASP A 166 -10.29 10.02 4.38
C ASP A 166 -10.38 8.51 4.17
N LEU A 167 -9.23 7.83 4.02
CA LEU A 167 -9.16 6.38 3.93
C LEU A 167 -9.58 5.74 5.26
N ILE A 168 -9.08 6.23 6.38
CA ILE A 168 -9.42 5.69 7.70
C ILE A 168 -10.92 5.86 7.99
N GLN A 169 -11.48 7.03 7.70
CA GLN A 169 -12.90 7.31 7.84
C GLN A 169 -13.75 6.39 6.98
N TYR A 170 -13.36 6.18 5.72
CA TYR A 170 -14.02 5.22 4.83
C TYR A 170 -14.01 3.81 5.44
N LEU A 171 -12.85 3.33 5.92
CA LEU A 171 -12.72 1.97 6.43
C LEU A 171 -13.52 1.76 7.73
N VAL A 172 -13.57 2.76 8.61
CA VAL A 172 -14.43 2.74 9.81
C VAL A 172 -15.90 2.70 9.38
N ALA A 173 -16.33 3.58 8.47
CA ALA A 173 -17.70 3.58 7.97
C ALA A 173 -18.06 2.23 7.32
N LYS A 174 -17.17 1.65 6.52
CA LYS A 174 -17.34 0.33 5.90
C LYS A 174 -17.61 -0.77 6.94
N HIS A 175 -16.89 -0.77 8.07
CA HIS A 175 -17.12 -1.74 9.15
C HIS A 175 -18.51 -1.62 9.79
N CYS A 176 -19.14 -0.46 9.66
CA CYS A 176 -20.46 -0.18 10.21
C CYS A 176 -21.60 -0.32 9.19
N VAL A 177 -21.29 -0.60 7.92
CA VAL A 177 -22.25 -0.72 6.83
C VAL A 177 -22.45 -2.20 6.47
N ALA A 178 -23.70 -2.63 6.46
CA ALA A 178 -24.12 -3.92 5.91
C ALA A 178 -24.98 -3.69 4.66
N VAL A 179 -24.50 -4.16 3.50
CA VAL A 179 -25.22 -4.05 2.24
C VAL A 179 -26.02 -5.33 1.98
N ASN A 180 -27.34 -5.24 2.09
CA ASN A 180 -28.27 -6.30 1.72
C ASN A 180 -28.87 -6.03 0.33
N LYS A 181 -29.42 -7.06 -0.33
CA LYS A 181 -29.96 -6.95 -1.71
C LYS A 181 -30.90 -5.77 -1.95
N ASN A 182 -31.67 -5.36 -0.93
CA ASN A 182 -32.71 -4.34 -1.06
C ASN A 182 -32.55 -3.17 -0.08
N SER A 183 -31.51 -3.16 0.77
CA SER A 183 -31.33 -2.11 1.77
C SER A 183 -29.90 -2.04 2.28
N ILE A 184 -29.47 -0.82 2.58
CA ILE A 184 -28.24 -0.56 3.31
C ILE A 184 -28.62 -0.36 4.77
N GLU A 185 -28.03 -1.16 5.65
CA GLU A 185 -28.17 -1.03 7.10
C GLU A 185 -26.87 -0.50 7.68
N VAL A 186 -26.99 0.46 8.60
CA VAL A 186 -25.84 1.17 9.15
C VAL A 186 -25.92 1.19 10.66
N GLN A 187 -24.84 0.81 11.31
CA GLN A 187 -24.66 1.06 12.74
C GLN A 187 -24.03 2.44 12.95
N LEU A 188 -24.72 3.35 13.63
CA LEU A 188 -24.20 4.68 13.95
C LEU A 188 -23.83 4.78 15.44
N PRO A 189 -22.85 5.62 15.80
CA PRO A 189 -22.52 5.90 17.19
C PRO A 189 -23.64 6.69 17.87
N ILE A 190 -23.77 6.55 19.19
CA ILE A 190 -24.71 7.36 19.99
C ILE A 190 -24.18 8.78 20.22
N ASP A 191 -22.86 8.96 20.15
CA ASP A 191 -22.25 10.31 20.12
C ASP A 191 -22.74 11.06 18.87
N THR A 192 -23.46 12.16 19.08
CA THR A 192 -24.13 12.91 18.01
C THR A 192 -23.16 13.55 17.03
N ASN A 193 -22.03 14.09 17.50
CA ASN A 193 -21.06 14.74 16.60
C ASN A 193 -20.38 13.69 15.72
N PHE A 194 -19.94 12.58 16.32
CA PHE A 194 -19.34 11.48 15.60
C PHE A 194 -20.36 10.84 14.63
N ALA A 195 -21.63 10.73 15.02
CA ALA A 195 -22.68 10.21 14.14
C ALA A 195 -22.87 11.08 12.90
N GLU A 196 -22.94 12.41 13.06
CA GLU A 196 -23.09 13.32 11.91
C GLU A 196 -21.89 13.26 10.96
N ASP A 197 -20.67 13.17 11.47
CA ASP A 197 -19.50 13.02 10.62
C ASP A 197 -19.47 11.66 9.90
N MET A 198 -19.82 10.57 10.59
CA MET A 198 -19.98 9.27 9.96
C MET A 198 -21.05 9.29 8.87
N LYS A 199 -22.19 9.97 9.08
CA LYS A 199 -23.25 10.08 8.07
C LYS A 199 -22.74 10.75 6.80
N LYS A 200 -21.91 11.80 6.90
CA LYS A 200 -21.31 12.47 5.72
C LYS A 200 -20.46 11.49 4.92
N VAL A 201 -19.66 10.67 5.59
CA VAL A 201 -18.84 9.64 4.95
C VAL A 201 -19.73 8.56 4.31
N ILE A 202 -20.75 8.09 5.01
CA ILE A 202 -21.68 7.10 4.47
C ILE A 202 -22.41 7.64 3.24
N GLN A 203 -22.91 8.88 3.29
CA GLN A 203 -23.56 9.53 2.16
C GLN A 203 -22.64 9.65 0.95
N ARG A 204 -21.35 9.96 1.18
CA ARG A 204 -20.35 10.06 0.11
C ARG A 204 -20.17 8.74 -0.66
N TYR A 205 -20.22 7.59 -0.01
CA TYR A 205 -19.88 6.30 -0.64
C TYR A 205 -21.08 5.38 -0.91
N TRP A 206 -22.12 5.44 -0.07
CA TRP A 206 -23.31 4.58 -0.14
C TRP A 206 -24.62 5.35 -0.39
N GLY A 207 -24.57 6.70 -0.43
CA GLY A 207 -25.74 7.55 -0.67
C GLY A 207 -26.61 7.79 0.58
N GLU A 208 -27.73 8.48 0.38
CA GLU A 208 -28.61 8.94 1.47
C GLU A 208 -29.63 7.89 1.94
N SER A 209 -29.87 6.84 1.15
CA SER A 209 -30.92 5.86 1.42
C SER A 209 -30.38 4.67 2.22
N TYR A 210 -30.46 4.76 3.55
CA TYR A 210 -30.09 3.68 4.46
C TYR A 210 -30.93 3.65 5.74
N LYS A 211 -30.95 2.50 6.41
CA LYS A 211 -31.57 2.31 7.73
C LYS A 211 -30.50 2.41 8.82
N ALA A 212 -30.59 3.45 9.65
CA ALA A 212 -29.64 3.69 10.73
C ALA A 212 -30.08 3.04 12.06
N HIS A 213 -29.15 2.41 12.74
CA HIS A 213 -29.31 1.86 14.08
C HIS A 213 -28.22 2.44 14.99
N TYR A 214 -28.61 3.24 15.99
CA TYR A 214 -27.66 3.88 16.91
C TYR A 214 -27.23 2.92 18.02
N THR A 215 -25.93 2.81 18.28
CA THR A 215 -25.36 1.86 19.24
C THR A 215 -24.09 2.38 19.91
N HIS A 216 -23.87 2.01 21.18
CA HIS A 216 -22.63 2.32 21.91
C HIS A 216 -21.42 1.57 21.35
N GLN A 217 -21.62 0.44 20.66
CA GLN A 217 -20.52 -0.38 20.16
C GLN A 217 -19.66 0.34 19.13
N VAL A 218 -20.23 1.29 18.38
CA VAL A 218 -19.54 2.06 17.35
C VAL A 218 -18.70 3.20 17.96
N ASN A 219 -19.04 3.68 19.17
CA ASN A 219 -18.29 4.77 19.83
C ASN A 219 -16.81 4.45 20.03
N LYS A 220 -16.43 3.16 20.11
CA LYS A 220 -15.02 2.76 20.24
C LYS A 220 -14.16 3.15 19.03
N TYR A 221 -14.77 3.35 17.86
CA TYR A 221 -14.05 3.75 16.63
C TYR A 221 -13.86 5.27 16.52
N ARG A 222 -14.34 6.05 17.49
CA ARG A 222 -14.30 7.51 17.43
C ARG A 222 -12.87 8.04 17.28
N ASP A 223 -11.96 7.56 18.11
CA ASP A 223 -10.60 8.09 18.16
C ASP A 223 -9.87 7.81 16.84
N ILE A 224 -9.95 6.57 16.33
CA ILE A 224 -9.35 6.21 15.05
C ILE A 224 -10.00 6.93 13.86
N PHE A 225 -11.30 7.17 13.88
CA PHE A 225 -11.98 7.96 12.85
C PHE A 225 -11.41 9.38 12.73
N TYR A 226 -10.94 9.96 13.84
CA TYR A 226 -10.26 11.25 13.89
C TYR A 226 -8.72 11.13 13.87
N GLY A 227 -8.17 9.99 13.45
CA GLY A 227 -6.74 9.76 13.25
C GLY A 227 -5.93 9.53 14.54
N GLN A 228 -6.60 9.25 15.66
CA GLN A 228 -5.97 8.92 16.92
C GLN A 228 -5.96 7.40 17.13
N ILE A 229 -4.80 6.83 17.41
CA ILE A 229 -4.68 5.38 17.67
C ILE A 229 -4.76 5.15 19.17
N GLY A 230 -5.81 4.47 19.62
CA GLY A 230 -6.02 4.13 21.01
C GLY A 230 -5.55 2.71 21.30
N ASP A 231 -6.41 1.74 21.02
CA ASP A 231 -6.26 0.36 21.49
C ASP A 231 -5.50 -0.54 20.50
N ASP A 232 -5.34 -1.82 20.87
CA ASP A 232 -4.69 -2.81 20.01
C ASP A 232 -5.47 -3.04 18.69
N TRP A 233 -6.80 -2.90 18.71
CA TRP A 233 -7.61 -3.09 17.51
C TRP A 233 -7.31 -1.99 16.48
N ASP A 234 -7.22 -0.73 16.92
CA ASP A 234 -6.84 0.39 16.06
C ASP A 234 -5.47 0.15 15.39
N LYS A 235 -4.50 -0.37 16.16
CA LYS A 235 -3.16 -0.71 15.64
C LYS A 235 -3.24 -1.78 14.57
N TRP A 236 -3.98 -2.85 14.83
CA TRP A 236 -4.15 -3.95 13.88
C TRP A 236 -4.85 -3.49 12.61
N PHE A 237 -5.90 -2.68 12.76
CA PHE A 237 -6.69 -2.11 11.69
C PHE A 237 -5.82 -1.25 10.75
N VAL A 238 -5.07 -0.28 11.28
CA VAL A 238 -4.18 0.58 10.46
C VAL A 238 -3.02 -0.22 9.88
N CYS A 239 -2.50 -1.20 10.61
CA CYS A 239 -1.38 -2.03 10.17
C CYS A 239 -1.72 -2.80 8.88
N GLN A 240 -2.94 -3.30 8.72
CA GLN A 240 -3.34 -4.00 7.50
C GLN A 240 -3.22 -3.10 6.26
N GLU A 241 -3.63 -1.84 6.37
CA GLU A 241 -3.60 -0.89 5.26
C GLU A 241 -2.17 -0.48 4.91
N ILE A 242 -1.33 -0.25 5.91
CA ILE A 242 0.11 -0.05 5.70
C ILE A 242 0.72 -1.25 4.97
N ILE A 243 0.36 -2.48 5.34
CA ILE A 243 0.89 -3.68 4.67
C ILE A 243 0.43 -3.76 3.21
N ARG A 244 -0.82 -3.39 2.90
CA ARG A 244 -1.31 -3.28 1.52
C ARG A 244 -0.45 -2.28 0.72
N HIS A 245 -0.21 -1.09 1.27
CA HIS A 245 0.65 -0.07 0.63
C HIS A 245 2.10 -0.58 0.46
N LEU A 246 2.66 -1.30 1.45
CA LEU A 246 4.02 -1.86 1.37
C LEU A 246 4.15 -2.96 0.32
N GLN A 247 3.11 -3.77 0.10
CA GLN A 247 3.11 -4.80 -0.93
C GLN A 247 3.19 -4.17 -2.32
N TYR A 248 2.48 -3.07 -2.56
CA TYR A 248 2.58 -2.30 -3.80
C TYR A 248 3.99 -1.78 -4.04
N VAL A 249 4.61 -1.10 -3.06
CA VAL A 249 5.99 -0.58 -3.19
C VAL A 249 6.98 -1.71 -3.55
N LYS A 250 6.76 -2.92 -3.03
CA LYS A 250 7.57 -4.10 -3.39
C LYS A 250 7.29 -4.64 -4.79
N VAL A 251 6.06 -4.54 -5.30
CA VAL A 251 5.75 -4.88 -6.70
C VAL A 251 6.43 -3.88 -7.62
N LYS A 252 6.31 -2.58 -7.35
CA LYS A 252 7.02 -1.51 -8.09
C LYS A 252 8.53 -1.74 -8.11
N LYS A 253 9.15 -1.98 -6.95
CA LYS A 253 10.58 -2.31 -6.86
C LYS A 253 10.95 -3.59 -7.58
N ARG A 254 10.11 -4.63 -7.57
CA ARG A 254 10.39 -5.87 -8.34
C ARG A 254 10.36 -5.63 -9.83
N VAL A 255 9.41 -4.84 -10.34
CA VAL A 255 9.39 -4.42 -11.76
C VAL A 255 10.64 -3.61 -12.10
N GLU A 256 11.14 -2.79 -11.17
CA GLU A 256 12.41 -2.06 -11.31
C GLU A 256 13.67 -2.95 -11.15
N GLU A 257 13.62 -4.03 -10.37
CA GLU A 257 14.75 -4.94 -10.15
C GLU A 257 14.85 -6.01 -11.27
N ASP A 258 13.72 -6.45 -11.83
CA ASP A 258 13.64 -7.31 -13.01
C ASP A 258 14.24 -6.64 -14.28
N ARG A 259 14.67 -5.37 -14.18
CA ARG A 259 15.50 -4.66 -15.17
C ARG A 259 16.79 -5.41 -15.54
N SER A 260 17.31 -6.30 -14.70
CA SER A 260 18.63 -6.92 -14.90
C SER A 260 18.64 -8.28 -15.59
N SER A 261 17.48 -8.92 -15.82
CA SER A 261 17.44 -10.33 -16.25
C SER A 261 16.95 -10.58 -17.67
N TYR A 262 16.44 -9.56 -18.38
CA TYR A 262 15.86 -9.73 -19.73
C TYR A 262 16.22 -8.58 -20.68
N ALA A 263 16.38 -8.87 -21.98
CA ALA A 263 16.55 -7.83 -23.01
C ALA A 263 15.37 -6.85 -22.91
N ARG A 264 15.66 -5.57 -22.62
CA ARG A 264 14.66 -4.65 -22.09
C ARG A 264 13.71 -4.25 -23.22
N VAL A 265 12.43 -4.61 -23.12
CA VAL A 265 11.43 -4.28 -24.16
C VAL A 265 11.25 -2.76 -24.32
N PHE A 266 11.60 -2.00 -23.29
CA PHE A 266 11.65 -0.55 -23.31
C PHE A 266 12.96 0.03 -23.89
N GLU A 267 13.98 -0.77 -24.22
CA GLU A 267 15.17 -0.26 -24.93
C GLU A 267 14.88 -0.07 -26.41
N THR A 268 15.42 1.02 -26.96
CA THR A 268 15.35 1.28 -28.39
C THR A 268 16.18 0.28 -29.18
N LYS A 269 15.59 -0.32 -30.22
CA LYS A 269 16.32 -1.23 -31.10
C LYS A 269 17.47 -0.52 -31.79
N LYS A 270 18.65 -1.14 -31.78
CA LYS A 270 19.87 -0.62 -32.43
C LYS A 270 19.73 -0.47 -33.95
N ASN A 271 18.98 -1.37 -34.60
CA ASN A 271 18.80 -1.40 -36.05
C ASN A 271 17.31 -1.39 -36.40
N ILE A 272 16.80 -0.24 -36.87
CA ILE A 272 15.40 -0.07 -37.29
C ILE A 272 15.37 0.13 -38.82
N LEU A 273 14.48 -0.57 -39.51
CA LEU A 273 14.33 -0.47 -40.97
C LEU A 273 13.90 0.95 -41.37
N LYS A 274 14.42 1.48 -42.49
CA LYS A 274 14.09 2.83 -42.97
C LYS A 274 12.58 3.06 -43.13
N LYS A 275 11.85 2.06 -43.64
CA LYS A 275 10.39 2.11 -43.78
C LYS A 275 9.67 2.25 -42.43
N THR A 276 10.15 1.54 -41.41
CA THR A 276 9.62 1.60 -40.05
C THR A 276 9.96 2.93 -39.38
N MET A 277 11.18 3.44 -39.60
CA MET A 277 11.59 4.77 -39.13
C MET A 277 10.76 5.91 -39.72
N ALA A 278 10.28 5.78 -40.96
CA ALA A 278 9.40 6.79 -41.56
C ALA A 278 8.07 6.88 -40.80
N VAL A 279 7.41 5.73 -40.55
CA VAL A 279 6.15 5.67 -39.77
C VAL A 279 6.36 6.10 -38.32
N MET A 280 7.47 5.71 -37.69
CA MET A 280 7.79 6.12 -36.30
C MET A 280 7.93 7.64 -36.13
N LYS A 281 8.26 8.38 -37.20
CA LYS A 281 8.43 9.84 -37.17
C LYS A 281 7.13 10.60 -37.45
N ASP A 282 6.15 9.94 -38.06
CA ASP A 282 4.90 10.56 -38.49
C ASP A 282 3.77 9.54 -38.35
N ASN A 283 3.08 9.61 -37.21
CA ASN A 283 1.93 8.78 -36.90
C ASN A 283 1.05 9.45 -35.83
N ALA A 284 -0.21 9.04 -35.78
CA ALA A 284 -1.23 9.58 -34.89
C ALA A 284 -0.90 9.49 -33.39
N PHE A 285 -0.14 8.48 -32.96
CA PHE A 285 0.23 8.32 -31.55
C PHE A 285 1.21 9.41 -31.06
N LEU A 286 1.96 10.05 -31.96
CA LEU A 286 2.80 11.20 -31.64
C LEU A 286 1.99 12.44 -31.26
N ASN A 287 0.66 12.44 -31.40
CA ASN A 287 -0.18 13.50 -30.83
C ASN A 287 -0.25 13.42 -29.30
N PHE A 288 0.00 12.24 -28.72
CA PHE A 288 -0.11 12.02 -27.27
C PHE A 288 1.23 11.65 -26.64
N TYR A 289 2.11 10.96 -27.37
CA TYR A 289 3.40 10.51 -26.85
C TYR A 289 4.57 11.29 -27.44
N GLY A 290 5.66 11.43 -26.69
CA GLY A 290 6.89 12.07 -27.17
C GLY A 290 7.70 11.21 -28.13
N TYR A 291 7.50 9.89 -28.07
CA TYR A 291 8.21 8.93 -28.91
C TYR A 291 7.35 7.69 -29.16
N VAL A 292 7.38 7.18 -30.39
CA VAL A 292 6.69 5.96 -30.79
C VAL A 292 7.71 5.01 -31.43
N GLU A 293 7.81 3.79 -30.91
CA GLU A 293 8.67 2.74 -31.48
C GLU A 293 7.88 1.56 -32.00
N LEU A 294 8.17 1.16 -33.23
CA LEU A 294 7.62 -0.04 -33.85
C LEU A 294 8.72 -1.09 -34.01
N ASP A 295 8.39 -2.35 -33.73
CA ASP A 295 9.24 -3.47 -34.14
C ASP A 295 9.38 -3.49 -35.68
N ASN A 296 10.56 -3.86 -36.21
CA ASN A 296 10.76 -4.11 -37.64
C ASN A 296 9.80 -5.16 -38.21
N SER A 297 9.33 -6.07 -37.35
CA SER A 297 8.36 -7.11 -37.69
C SER A 297 6.89 -6.68 -37.52
N THR A 298 6.63 -5.42 -37.13
CA THR A 298 5.28 -4.85 -37.04
C THR A 298 4.67 -4.73 -38.43
N ASP A 299 3.44 -5.20 -38.56
CA ASP A 299 2.60 -4.98 -39.73
C ASP A 299 2.18 -3.50 -39.78
N LEU A 300 2.75 -2.75 -40.74
CA LEU A 300 2.55 -1.31 -40.86
C LEU A 300 1.12 -0.97 -41.34
N GLU A 301 0.47 -1.84 -42.10
CA GLU A 301 -0.91 -1.62 -42.55
C GLU A 301 -1.88 -1.76 -41.36
N ARG A 302 -1.67 -2.78 -40.53
CA ARG A 302 -2.42 -2.92 -39.26
C ARG A 302 -2.17 -1.75 -38.33
N PHE A 303 -0.92 -1.29 -38.21
CA PHE A 303 -0.61 -0.13 -37.37
C PHE A 303 -1.35 1.14 -37.83
N PHE A 304 -1.41 1.40 -39.14
CA PHE A 304 -2.16 2.53 -39.69
C PHE A 304 -3.66 2.46 -39.39
N ILE A 305 -4.25 1.25 -39.28
CA ILE A 305 -5.64 1.08 -38.85
C ILE A 305 -5.78 1.45 -37.36
N LEU A 306 -4.82 1.06 -36.51
CA LEU A 306 -4.82 1.41 -35.09
C LEU A 306 -4.73 2.92 -34.86
N GLU A 307 -4.00 3.65 -35.71
CA GLU A 307 -3.93 5.12 -35.65
C GLU A 307 -5.32 5.78 -35.78
N LYS A 308 -6.17 5.25 -36.68
CA LYS A 308 -7.55 5.73 -36.83
C LYS A 308 -8.40 5.41 -35.61
N HIS A 309 -8.25 4.21 -35.06
CA HIS A 309 -8.95 3.81 -33.84
C HIS A 309 -8.50 4.60 -32.61
N LEU A 310 -7.23 5.01 -32.55
CA LEU A 310 -6.73 5.88 -31.51
C LEU A 310 -7.41 7.26 -31.56
N MET A 311 -7.55 7.84 -32.75
CA MET A 311 -8.21 9.13 -32.90
C MET A 311 -9.71 9.03 -32.58
N ASP A 312 -10.38 7.95 -33.00
CA ASP A 312 -11.76 7.67 -32.57
C ASP A 312 -11.86 7.50 -31.05
N PHE A 313 -10.91 6.81 -30.42
CA PHE A 313 -10.85 6.68 -28.97
C PHE A 313 -10.72 8.07 -28.32
N HIS A 314 -9.73 8.86 -28.72
CA HIS A 314 -9.49 10.19 -28.18
C HIS A 314 -10.71 11.11 -28.30
N ASN A 315 -11.41 11.08 -29.44
CA ASN A 315 -12.61 11.90 -29.66
C ASN A 315 -13.78 11.53 -28.73
N ARG A 316 -13.80 10.30 -28.21
CA ARG A 316 -14.86 9.79 -27.34
C ARG A 316 -14.48 9.80 -25.87
N PHE A 317 -13.19 9.70 -25.59
CA PHE A 317 -12.58 9.81 -24.28
C PHE A 317 -11.19 10.42 -24.45
N THR A 318 -10.96 11.58 -23.85
CA THR A 318 -9.68 12.29 -23.95
C THR A 318 -8.54 11.41 -23.47
N ILE A 319 -7.62 11.09 -24.38
CA ILE A 319 -6.33 10.46 -24.04
C ILE A 319 -5.39 11.57 -23.56
N PRO A 320 -4.75 11.45 -22.38
CA PRO A 320 -3.85 12.46 -21.85
C PRO A 320 -2.61 12.64 -22.72
N GLU A 321 -2.12 13.88 -22.76
CA GLU A 321 -0.82 14.17 -23.37
C GLU A 321 0.31 13.74 -22.44
N ALA A 322 1.18 12.86 -22.93
CA ALA A 322 2.31 12.29 -22.23
C ALA A 322 3.59 12.47 -23.07
N ARG A 323 3.96 13.73 -23.33
CA ARG A 323 5.11 14.10 -24.17
C ARG A 323 6.46 13.62 -23.63
N ASP A 324 6.54 13.30 -22.35
CA ASP A 324 7.72 12.72 -21.70
C ASP A 324 7.68 11.18 -21.64
N HIS A 325 6.65 10.56 -22.23
CA HIS A 325 6.47 9.11 -22.32
C HIS A 325 6.74 8.60 -23.73
N SER A 326 7.08 7.31 -23.80
CA SER A 326 7.19 6.55 -25.04
C SER A 326 6.09 5.51 -25.18
N LEU A 327 5.55 5.37 -26.39
CA LEU A 327 4.72 4.24 -26.77
C LEU A 327 5.53 3.26 -27.60
N ARG A 328 5.38 1.96 -27.36
CA ARG A 328 6.15 0.93 -28.06
C ARG A 328 5.25 -0.22 -28.49
N VAL A 329 5.21 -0.50 -29.78
CA VAL A 329 4.47 -1.63 -30.35
C VAL A 329 5.46 -2.75 -30.67
N LYS A 330 5.52 -3.76 -29.81
CA LYS A 330 6.56 -4.81 -29.84
C LYS A 330 5.99 -6.19 -29.60
N LYS A 331 6.65 -7.22 -30.17
CA LYS A 331 6.33 -8.61 -29.85
C LYS A 331 6.78 -8.93 -28.42
N LEU A 332 5.83 -9.20 -27.54
CA LEU A 332 6.07 -9.47 -26.12
C LEU A 332 6.38 -10.94 -25.80
N GLY A 333 6.66 -11.77 -26.80
CA GLY A 333 6.67 -13.25 -26.70
C GLY A 333 7.46 -13.89 -25.55
N LYS A 334 8.44 -13.21 -24.93
CA LYS A 334 9.15 -13.70 -23.73
C LYS A 334 8.53 -13.27 -22.40
N HIS A 335 7.67 -12.25 -22.38
CA HIS A 335 7.05 -11.67 -21.18
C HIS A 335 5.71 -12.34 -20.82
N ARG A 336 5.12 -13.14 -21.72
CA ARG A 336 3.79 -13.78 -21.55
C ARG A 336 2.75 -12.77 -21.05
N ALA A 337 2.74 -11.59 -21.68
CA ALA A 337 1.85 -10.48 -21.42
C ALA A 337 1.46 -9.86 -22.77
N ASP A 338 0.26 -9.30 -22.82
CA ASP A 338 -0.32 -8.69 -24.02
C ASP A 338 0.03 -7.19 -24.10
N GLY A 339 0.24 -6.57 -22.94
CA GLY A 339 0.76 -5.22 -22.74
C GLY A 339 1.59 -5.10 -21.45
N LEU A 340 2.33 -4.00 -21.32
CA LEU A 340 3.10 -3.60 -20.12
C LEU A 340 3.27 -2.06 -20.05
N TYR A 341 3.00 -1.48 -18.89
CA TYR A 341 3.43 -0.13 -18.53
C TYR A 341 4.65 -0.16 -17.59
N PHE A 342 5.68 0.64 -17.90
CA PHE A 342 6.89 0.80 -17.11
C PHE A 342 7.00 2.23 -16.56
N PRO A 343 6.59 2.49 -15.30
CA PRO A 343 6.59 3.83 -14.73
C PRO A 343 7.97 4.49 -14.72
N GLY A 344 9.02 3.74 -14.35
CA GLY A 344 10.38 4.27 -14.23
C GLY A 344 11.02 4.67 -15.57
N GLU A 345 10.59 4.06 -16.67
CA GLU A 345 11.07 4.35 -18.04
C GLU A 345 10.06 5.16 -18.85
N LYS A 346 8.92 5.50 -18.22
CA LYS A 346 7.79 6.20 -18.84
C LYS A 346 7.41 5.56 -20.18
N ALA A 347 7.27 4.24 -20.19
CA ALA A 347 7.07 3.47 -21.42
C ALA A 347 5.78 2.63 -21.36
N THR A 348 4.89 2.87 -22.31
CA THR A 348 3.66 2.11 -22.53
C THR A 348 3.89 1.18 -23.70
N ILE A 349 3.69 -0.12 -23.49
CA ILE A 349 4.05 -1.15 -24.46
C ILE A 349 2.86 -2.08 -24.69
N PHE A 350 2.51 -2.34 -25.94
CA PHE A 350 1.53 -3.38 -26.29
C PHE A 350 1.97 -4.20 -27.49
N ALA A 351 1.47 -5.42 -27.60
CA ALA A 351 1.71 -6.28 -28.74
C ALA A 351 0.77 -5.92 -29.90
N ILE A 352 1.31 -5.85 -31.13
CA ILE A 352 0.49 -5.59 -32.34
C ILE A 352 -0.59 -6.66 -32.56
N ASP A 353 -0.35 -7.88 -32.08
CA ASP A 353 -1.29 -9.01 -32.16
C ASP A 353 -2.34 -8.98 -31.04
N HIS A 354 -2.15 -8.10 -30.04
CA HIS A 354 -3.06 -7.88 -28.90
C HIS A 354 -3.29 -6.38 -28.66
N PRO A 355 -3.76 -5.62 -29.67
CA PRO A 355 -3.97 -4.18 -29.55
C PRO A 355 -4.98 -3.84 -28.44
N GLU A 356 -5.86 -4.78 -28.08
CA GLU A 356 -6.88 -4.61 -27.06
C GLU A 356 -6.34 -4.32 -25.65
N SER A 357 -5.06 -4.65 -25.41
CA SER A 357 -4.36 -4.34 -24.17
C SER A 357 -4.00 -2.87 -24.01
N PHE A 358 -4.07 -2.05 -25.08
CA PHE A 358 -3.66 -0.65 -25.02
C PHE A 358 -4.43 0.15 -23.94
N ALA A 359 -5.75 0.01 -23.89
CA ALA A 359 -6.56 0.73 -22.89
C ALA A 359 -6.20 0.33 -21.45
N HIS A 360 -5.85 -0.93 -21.21
CA HIS A 360 -5.37 -1.43 -19.92
C HIS A 360 -4.07 -0.72 -19.50
N GLU A 361 -3.09 -0.70 -20.39
CA GLU A 361 -1.79 -0.07 -20.11
C GLU A 361 -1.90 1.46 -20.04
N LEU A 362 -2.80 2.07 -20.81
CA LEU A 362 -3.13 3.48 -20.68
C LEU A 362 -3.72 3.78 -19.31
N ALA A 363 -4.56 2.90 -18.75
CA ALA A 363 -5.09 3.07 -17.41
C ALA A 363 -3.98 3.00 -16.34
N HIS A 364 -3.03 2.07 -16.46
CA HIS A 364 -1.84 2.06 -15.60
C HIS A 364 -1.00 3.33 -15.71
N GLN A 365 -0.88 3.88 -16.92
CA GLN A 365 -0.23 5.17 -17.12
C GLN A 365 -0.99 6.30 -16.44
N ILE A 366 -2.31 6.41 -16.65
CA ILE A 366 -3.17 7.43 -16.02
C ILE A 366 -3.05 7.36 -14.50
N ASP A 367 -3.15 6.15 -13.95
CA ASP A 367 -3.04 5.86 -12.52
C ASP A 367 -1.73 6.40 -11.92
N TYR A 368 -0.64 6.24 -12.67
CA TYR A 368 0.70 6.68 -12.26
C TYR A 368 0.95 8.17 -12.43
N THR A 369 0.48 8.78 -13.52
CA THR A 369 0.86 10.15 -13.87
C THR A 369 -0.02 11.23 -13.25
N HIS A 370 -1.23 10.87 -12.79
CA HIS A 370 -2.22 11.85 -12.31
C HIS A 370 -2.54 11.74 -10.82
N GLY A 371 -1.86 10.86 -10.08
CA GLY A 371 -1.98 10.84 -8.63
C GLY A 371 -1.22 12.01 -7.98
N GLU A 372 -1.72 12.48 -6.84
CA GLU A 372 -1.13 13.58 -6.08
C GLU A 372 0.04 13.10 -5.20
N ASN A 373 0.98 13.98 -4.85
CA ASN A 373 2.02 13.72 -3.84
C ASN A 373 2.83 12.41 -4.02
N GLU A 374 3.09 12.02 -5.27
CA GLU A 374 3.80 10.79 -5.65
C GLU A 374 3.02 9.47 -5.32
N THR A 375 1.71 9.54 -5.04
CA THR A 375 0.82 8.37 -4.93
C THR A 375 0.11 8.06 -6.24
N LEU A 376 -0.47 6.87 -6.36
CA LEU A 376 -1.34 6.53 -7.49
C LEU A 376 -2.78 7.02 -7.26
N LEU A 377 -3.55 7.19 -8.33
CA LEU A 377 -5.01 7.41 -8.21
C LEU A 377 -5.71 6.24 -7.50
N SER A 378 -5.28 5.01 -7.80
CA SER A 378 -5.81 3.77 -7.25
C SER A 378 -5.45 3.54 -5.78
N GLU A 379 -4.53 4.33 -5.23
CA GLU A 379 -4.23 4.39 -3.79
C GLU A 379 -5.05 5.45 -3.05
N GLY A 380 -5.74 6.33 -3.78
CA GLY A 380 -6.58 7.37 -3.21
C GLY A 380 -7.80 6.82 -2.48
N ALA A 381 -8.18 7.48 -1.39
CA ALA A 381 -9.37 7.14 -0.60
C ALA A 381 -10.68 7.16 -1.41
N SER A 382 -10.74 8.00 -2.45
CA SER A 382 -11.89 8.07 -3.37
C SER A 382 -12.07 6.81 -4.20
N PHE A 383 -10.99 6.12 -4.57
CA PHE A 383 -11.06 4.89 -5.36
C PHE A 383 -11.21 3.62 -4.52
N ARG A 384 -10.93 3.69 -3.21
CA ARG A 384 -10.97 2.52 -2.32
C ARG A 384 -12.33 1.81 -2.31
N HIS A 385 -13.42 2.56 -2.34
CA HIS A 385 -14.75 1.98 -2.38
C HIS A 385 -15.01 1.14 -3.63
N ILE A 386 -14.54 1.62 -4.78
CA ILE A 386 -14.64 0.89 -6.05
C ILE A 386 -13.84 -0.41 -5.99
N ILE A 387 -12.64 -0.37 -5.41
CA ILE A 387 -11.81 -1.57 -5.21
C ILE A 387 -12.56 -2.61 -4.38
N ASP A 388 -13.11 -2.20 -3.25
CA ASP A 388 -13.78 -3.12 -2.34
C ASP A 388 -15.02 -3.76 -2.99
N VAL A 389 -15.87 -2.97 -3.67
CA VAL A 389 -17.03 -3.51 -4.40
C VAL A 389 -16.60 -4.43 -5.55
N TYR A 390 -15.56 -4.07 -6.30
CA TYR A 390 -15.03 -4.92 -7.37
C TYR A 390 -14.56 -6.28 -6.84
N VAL A 391 -13.73 -6.27 -5.77
CA VAL A 391 -13.17 -7.48 -5.18
C VAL A 391 -14.28 -8.40 -4.66
N ASP A 392 -15.30 -7.85 -4.01
CA ASP A 392 -16.44 -8.62 -3.52
C ASP A 392 -17.23 -9.28 -4.66
N LEU A 393 -17.51 -8.52 -5.72
CA LEU A 393 -18.24 -9.01 -6.91
C LEU A 393 -17.46 -10.12 -7.64
N VAL A 394 -16.17 -9.89 -7.89
CA VAL A 394 -15.32 -10.86 -8.59
C VAL A 394 -15.13 -12.11 -7.75
N THR A 395 -14.86 -11.99 -6.46
CA THR A 395 -14.73 -13.14 -5.55
C THR A 395 -16.01 -13.96 -5.53
N THR A 396 -17.17 -13.30 -5.39
CA THR A 396 -18.49 -13.94 -5.43
C THR A 396 -18.73 -14.67 -6.76
N ASN A 397 -18.35 -14.05 -7.88
CA ASN A 397 -18.51 -14.66 -9.20
C ASN A 397 -17.60 -15.89 -9.38
N ILE A 398 -16.37 -15.84 -8.86
CA ILE A 398 -15.42 -16.95 -8.92
C ILE A 398 -15.87 -18.11 -8.02
N GLU A 399 -16.41 -17.82 -6.83
CA GLU A 399 -16.94 -18.84 -5.94
C GLU A 399 -18.11 -19.61 -6.56
N LYS A 400 -18.94 -18.94 -7.35
CA LYS A 400 -20.05 -19.58 -8.10
C LYS A 400 -19.58 -20.47 -9.25
N LEU A 401 -18.32 -20.39 -9.68
CA LEU A 401 -17.82 -21.26 -10.75
C LEU A 401 -17.73 -22.73 -10.31
N PRO A 402 -17.90 -23.69 -11.24
CA PRO A 402 -17.69 -25.10 -10.96
C PRO A 402 -16.29 -25.36 -10.42
N SER A 403 -16.13 -26.31 -9.48
CA SER A 403 -14.83 -26.65 -8.87
C SER A 403 -13.75 -27.09 -9.87
N GLY A 404 -14.16 -27.55 -11.07
CA GLY A 404 -13.26 -27.91 -12.16
C GLY A 404 -12.70 -26.71 -12.94
N SER A 405 -13.25 -25.50 -12.76
CA SER A 405 -12.87 -24.30 -13.52
C SER A 405 -11.39 -23.96 -13.37
N VAL A 406 -10.73 -23.75 -14.50
CA VAL A 406 -9.31 -23.32 -14.55
C VAL A 406 -9.13 -22.00 -13.83
N LEU A 407 -10.05 -21.05 -14.02
CA LEU A 407 -9.99 -19.74 -13.39
C LEU A 407 -10.14 -19.85 -11.87
N LYS A 408 -11.11 -20.62 -11.37
CA LYS A 408 -11.30 -20.84 -9.93
C LYS A 408 -10.08 -21.50 -9.29
N LYS A 409 -9.51 -22.54 -9.93
CA LYS A 409 -8.29 -23.18 -9.44
C LYS A 409 -7.10 -22.22 -9.43
N ARG A 410 -6.95 -21.38 -10.45
CA ARG A 410 -5.86 -20.40 -10.55
C ARG A 410 -6.00 -19.30 -9.49
N TRP A 411 -7.22 -18.80 -9.27
CA TRP A 411 -7.53 -17.78 -8.27
C TRP A 411 -7.04 -18.15 -6.86
N PHE A 412 -7.32 -19.39 -6.42
CA PHE A 412 -6.88 -19.91 -5.11
C PHE A 412 -5.48 -20.53 -5.11
N SER A 413 -4.72 -20.39 -6.19
CA SER A 413 -3.36 -20.94 -6.31
C SER A 413 -2.28 -19.96 -5.87
N ARG A 414 -1.03 -20.45 -5.83
CA ARG A 414 0.19 -19.62 -5.68
C ARG A 414 0.83 -19.27 -7.02
N GLN A 415 0.16 -19.53 -8.14
CA GLN A 415 0.68 -19.26 -9.48
C GLN A 415 0.49 -17.77 -9.84
N LYS A 416 1.13 -17.32 -10.93
CA LYS A 416 0.88 -16.00 -11.51
C LYS A 416 -0.61 -15.87 -11.87
N PHE A 417 -1.16 -14.67 -11.71
CA PHE A 417 -2.58 -14.36 -11.95
C PHE A 417 -3.53 -15.10 -10.97
N ASN A 418 -3.18 -15.08 -9.67
CA ASN A 418 -4.05 -15.52 -8.57
C ASN A 418 -4.88 -14.34 -8.01
N CYS A 419 -5.63 -14.55 -6.92
CA CYS A 419 -6.38 -13.48 -6.27
C CYS A 419 -5.51 -12.26 -5.90
N ASP A 420 -4.29 -12.48 -5.39
CA ASP A 420 -3.38 -11.39 -5.03
C ASP A 420 -2.99 -10.52 -6.25
N TYR A 421 -3.06 -11.05 -7.47
CA TYR A 421 -2.85 -10.26 -8.68
C TYR A 421 -4.10 -9.46 -9.04
N TYR A 422 -5.25 -10.12 -9.17
CA TYR A 422 -6.48 -9.47 -9.62
C TYR A 422 -7.07 -8.47 -8.62
N CYS A 423 -6.69 -8.57 -7.34
CA CYS A 423 -7.11 -7.65 -6.29
C CYS A 423 -6.09 -6.54 -6.00
N GLN A 424 -5.01 -6.40 -6.80
CA GLN A 424 -4.11 -5.25 -6.69
C GLN A 424 -4.79 -3.97 -7.15
N ASN A 425 -4.66 -2.89 -6.39
CA ASN A 425 -5.30 -1.60 -6.68
C ASN A 425 -5.10 -1.13 -8.13
N THR A 426 -3.87 -1.20 -8.66
CA THR A 426 -3.54 -0.81 -10.04
C THR A 426 -4.24 -1.67 -11.10
N GLU A 427 -4.33 -2.97 -10.85
CA GLU A 427 -4.99 -3.95 -11.74
C GLU A 427 -6.51 -3.78 -11.70
N VAL A 428 -7.06 -3.54 -10.52
CA VAL A 428 -8.46 -3.19 -10.34
C VAL A 428 -8.78 -1.88 -11.05
N PHE A 429 -7.92 -0.87 -10.95
CA PHE A 429 -8.08 0.39 -11.67
C PHE A 429 -8.09 0.21 -13.18
N ALA A 430 -7.14 -0.54 -13.73
CA ALA A 430 -7.07 -0.79 -15.17
C ALA A 430 -8.31 -1.55 -15.68
N ARG A 431 -8.77 -2.56 -14.96
CA ARG A 431 -10.00 -3.29 -15.30
C ARG A 431 -11.26 -2.44 -15.14
N ALA A 432 -11.33 -1.63 -14.09
CA ALA A 432 -12.43 -0.71 -13.89
C ALA A 432 -12.50 0.31 -15.04
N PHE A 433 -11.36 0.79 -15.52
CA PHE A 433 -11.30 1.65 -16.70
C PHE A 433 -11.85 0.96 -17.95
N GLU A 434 -11.47 -0.30 -18.22
CA GLU A 434 -12.04 -1.10 -19.31
C GLU A 434 -13.57 -1.25 -19.20
N ILE A 435 -14.07 -1.55 -18.00
CA ILE A 435 -15.51 -1.68 -17.71
C ILE A 435 -16.22 -0.35 -18.01
N PHE A 436 -15.66 0.77 -17.54
CA PHE A 436 -16.19 2.10 -17.82
C PHE A 436 -16.33 2.35 -19.33
N LEU A 437 -15.25 2.15 -20.10
CA LEU A 437 -15.26 2.36 -21.56
C LEU A 437 -16.35 1.53 -22.25
N TYR A 438 -16.52 0.28 -21.84
CA TYR A 438 -17.56 -0.59 -22.37
C TYR A 438 -18.98 -0.09 -22.11
N HIS A 439 -19.25 0.42 -20.91
CA HIS A 439 -20.55 0.97 -20.54
C HIS A 439 -20.84 2.32 -21.20
N GLU A 440 -19.81 3.12 -21.46
CA GLU A 440 -19.89 4.33 -22.31
C GLU A 440 -19.91 3.99 -23.81
N LYS A 441 -20.00 2.69 -24.14
CA LYS A 441 -20.08 2.14 -25.49
C LYS A 441 -18.85 2.45 -26.34
N ILE A 442 -17.72 2.81 -25.73
CA ILE A 442 -16.44 3.08 -26.39
C ILE A 442 -15.78 1.75 -26.73
N ARG A 443 -15.79 1.40 -28.02
CA ARG A 443 -15.38 0.08 -28.51
C ARG A 443 -14.61 0.23 -29.79
N ASN A 444 -13.37 -0.25 -29.78
CA ASN A 444 -12.53 -0.41 -30.96
C ASN A 444 -11.40 -1.42 -30.62
N PRO A 445 -10.55 -1.80 -31.59
CA PRO A 445 -9.48 -2.77 -31.37
C PRO A 445 -8.43 -2.42 -30.31
N LEU A 446 -8.36 -1.17 -29.81
CA LEU A 446 -7.44 -0.76 -28.74
C LEU A 446 -8.01 -0.99 -27.33
N ILE A 447 -9.25 -1.47 -27.23
CA ILE A 447 -10.00 -1.62 -25.99
C ILE A 447 -10.43 -3.07 -25.87
N ASP A 448 -10.08 -3.75 -24.77
CA ASP A 448 -10.53 -5.11 -24.52
C ASP A 448 -12.06 -5.16 -24.42
N CYS A 449 -12.68 -5.77 -25.43
CA CYS A 449 -14.11 -6.00 -25.51
C CYS A 449 -14.50 -7.41 -25.08
N ARG A 450 -13.59 -8.21 -24.50
CA ARG A 450 -13.84 -9.58 -24.00
C ARG A 450 -14.59 -9.56 -22.67
N PHE A 451 -15.80 -8.98 -22.68
CA PHE A 451 -16.78 -9.04 -21.59
C PHE A 451 -17.47 -10.40 -21.48
N THR A 452 -17.05 -11.38 -22.28
CA THR A 452 -17.52 -12.77 -22.20
C THR A 452 -17.15 -13.43 -20.87
N GLU A 453 -16.15 -12.90 -20.16
CA GLU A 453 -15.77 -13.31 -18.80
C GLU A 453 -16.37 -12.37 -17.74
N LYS A 454 -17.71 -12.31 -17.66
CA LYS A 454 -18.46 -11.60 -16.58
C LYS A 454 -17.97 -11.93 -15.16
N THR A 455 -17.18 -12.99 -15.01
CA THR A 455 -16.48 -13.33 -13.78
C THR A 455 -15.48 -12.26 -13.33
N LEU A 456 -14.59 -11.80 -14.20
CA LEU A 456 -13.56 -10.78 -13.90
C LEU A 456 -14.01 -9.36 -14.28
N TYR A 457 -15.06 -9.24 -15.09
CA TYR A 457 -15.64 -7.97 -15.54
C TYR A 457 -17.08 -7.86 -15.03
N PRO A 458 -17.28 -7.47 -13.75
CA PRO A 458 -18.60 -7.38 -13.17
C PRO A 458 -19.46 -6.31 -13.88
N ASP A 459 -20.72 -6.66 -14.11
CA ASP A 459 -21.74 -5.87 -14.82
C ASP A 459 -22.83 -5.40 -13.83
N ASP A 460 -22.45 -5.20 -12.57
CA ASP A 460 -23.36 -4.79 -11.50
C ASP A 460 -23.72 -3.29 -11.66
N PRO A 461 -25.02 -2.92 -11.70
CA PRO A 461 -25.42 -1.53 -11.94
C PRO A 461 -24.90 -0.54 -10.89
N TYR A 462 -24.81 -0.95 -9.62
CA TYR A 462 -24.30 -0.09 -8.57
C TYR A 462 -22.80 0.16 -8.76
N PHE A 463 -22.03 -0.91 -9.00
CA PHE A 463 -20.61 -0.81 -9.31
C PHE A 463 -20.33 0.11 -10.52
N VAL A 464 -21.06 -0.08 -11.61
CA VAL A 464 -20.90 0.72 -12.83
C VAL A 464 -21.20 2.20 -12.59
N ASN A 465 -22.21 2.51 -11.78
CA ASN A 465 -22.56 3.89 -11.47
C ASN A 465 -21.48 4.58 -10.61
N ILE A 466 -21.03 3.97 -9.51
CA ILE A 466 -19.98 4.58 -8.67
C ILE A 466 -18.66 4.74 -9.45
N LEU A 467 -18.37 3.80 -10.35
CA LEU A 467 -17.21 3.86 -11.24
C LEU A 467 -17.34 5.02 -12.23
N ARG A 468 -18.50 5.16 -12.88
CA ARG A 468 -18.78 6.27 -13.80
C ARG A 468 -18.59 7.62 -13.10
N ASP A 469 -19.16 7.77 -11.91
CA ASP A 469 -19.05 9.00 -11.12
C ASP A 469 -17.59 9.32 -10.79
N TYR A 470 -16.79 8.31 -10.42
CA TYR A 470 -15.37 8.48 -10.15
C TYR A 470 -14.57 8.90 -11.39
N ILE A 471 -14.75 8.24 -12.54
CA ILE A 471 -14.00 8.62 -13.76
C ILE A 471 -14.35 10.06 -14.16
N TYR A 472 -15.64 10.43 -14.20
CA TYR A 472 -16.03 11.78 -14.61
C TYR A 472 -15.63 12.87 -13.60
N SER A 473 -15.66 12.59 -12.30
CA SER A 473 -15.34 13.59 -11.26
C SER A 473 -13.86 13.70 -10.93
N SER A 474 -13.11 12.59 -11.07
CA SER A 474 -11.74 12.49 -10.56
C SER A 474 -10.70 12.28 -11.67
N VAL A 475 -11.04 11.58 -12.75
CA VAL A 475 -10.07 11.25 -13.82
C VAL A 475 -10.16 12.23 -14.99
N CYS A 476 -11.35 12.41 -15.56
CA CYS A 476 -11.56 13.28 -16.72
C CYS A 476 -11.08 14.73 -16.50
N PRO A 477 -11.30 15.37 -15.34
CA PRO A 477 -10.82 16.73 -15.12
C PRO A 477 -9.29 16.82 -15.13
N LEU A 478 -8.59 15.80 -14.61
CA LEU A 478 -7.12 15.78 -14.58
C LEU A 478 -6.53 15.64 -15.98
N ILE A 479 -7.19 14.89 -16.85
CA ILE A 479 -6.76 14.64 -18.22
C ILE A 479 -7.13 15.80 -19.15
N SER A 480 -8.24 16.49 -18.91
CA SER A 480 -8.74 17.58 -19.76
C SER A 480 -8.09 18.95 -19.49
N LEU A 481 -7.28 19.07 -18.44
CA LEU A 481 -6.53 20.29 -18.09
C LEU A 481 -5.18 20.39 -18.83
N GLN A 482 -4.84 19.39 -19.65
CA GLN A 482 -3.66 19.31 -20.51
C GLN A 482 -4.03 19.75 -21.92
#